data_AF-A0A934G0Z9-F1
#
_entry.id   AF-A0A934G0Z9-F1
#
_cell.length_a   1.000
_cell.length_b   1.000
_cell.length_c   1.000
_cell.angle_alpha   90.00
_cell.angle_beta   90.00
_cell.angle_gamma   90.00
#
_symmetry.space_group_name_H-M   'P 1'
#
loop_
_entity.id
_entity.type
_entity.pdbx_description
1 polymer ?
#
loop_
_entity_poly.entity_id
_entity_poly.type
_entity_poly.pdbx_seq_one_letter_code
_entity_poly.pdbx_strand_id
1 'polypeptide(L)'
;MKKFLLPLIVLLITVGCAMMGSKISKPEITSMPNNSFEISLRGGVMTKRESLQAEWLKVATQKCADYEIISRDFALQYDMPTLSGVIKCKKK
;
A
#
# COMPACT_ATOMS: atom_id res chain seq x y z
N MET A 1 -33.36 -15.80 -29.73
CA MET A 1 -32.35 -15.30 -30.70
C MET A 1 -31.58 -14.15 -30.06
N LYS A 2 -30.24 -14.17 -30.20
CA LYS A 2 -29.22 -13.09 -30.12
C LYS A 2 -29.44 -11.92 -29.12
N LYS A 3 -28.69 -11.88 -28.01
CA LYS A 3 -27.34 -11.26 -27.83
C LYS A 3 -27.40 -9.73 -27.75
N PHE A 4 -26.97 -9.15 -26.63
CA PHE A 4 -25.86 -8.18 -26.61
C PHE A 4 -25.17 -8.20 -25.25
N LEU A 5 -23.96 -8.78 -25.26
CA LEU A 5 -22.92 -8.60 -24.26
C LEU A 5 -22.57 -7.11 -24.15
N LEU A 6 -22.20 -6.67 -22.96
CA LEU A 6 -20.92 -5.99 -22.76
C LEU A 6 -20.55 -6.02 -21.26
N PRO A 7 -19.53 -6.79 -20.85
CA PRO A 7 -18.98 -6.69 -19.50
C PRO A 7 -18.24 -5.35 -19.39
N LEU A 8 -18.64 -4.52 -18.43
CA LEU A 8 -17.96 -3.28 -18.11
C LEU A 8 -16.55 -3.63 -17.60
N ILE A 9 -15.58 -3.34 -18.46
CA ILE A 9 -14.16 -3.54 -18.26
C ILE A 9 -13.74 -2.78 -16.99
N VAL A 10 -13.59 -3.51 -15.88
CA VAL A 10 -12.82 -3.01 -14.74
C VAL A 10 -11.36 -3.15 -15.14
N LEU A 11 -10.85 -2.00 -15.58
CA LEU A 11 -9.48 -1.69 -15.91
C LEU A 11 -8.56 -2.10 -14.74
N LEU A 12 -8.12 -3.36 -14.73
CA LEU A 12 -6.98 -3.83 -13.94
C LEU A 12 -5.73 -3.17 -14.52
N ILE A 13 -5.45 -1.94 -14.11
CA ILE A 13 -4.16 -1.30 -14.36
C ILE A 13 -3.13 -2.06 -13.51
N THR A 14 -2.57 -3.10 -14.10
CA THR A 14 -1.34 -3.75 -13.64
C THR A 14 -0.16 -2.82 -13.91
N VAL A 15 0.00 -1.75 -13.10
CA VAL A 15 1.33 -1.13 -12.94
C VAL A 15 2.15 -1.98 -11.98
N GLY A 16 2.40 -3.23 -12.41
CA GLY A 16 3.49 -4.02 -11.90
C GLY A 16 4.77 -3.45 -12.49
N CYS A 17 5.20 -2.29 -11.99
CA CYS A 17 6.59 -1.88 -12.11
C CYS A 17 7.39 -2.89 -11.27
N ALA A 18 7.66 -4.05 -11.86
CA ALA A 18 8.63 -5.02 -11.36
C ALA A 18 10.02 -4.42 -11.60
N MET A 19 10.32 -3.34 -10.89
CA MET A 19 11.68 -2.88 -10.73
C MET A 19 12.38 -3.92 -9.88
N MET A 20 13.16 -4.73 -10.58
CA MET A 20 14.15 -5.66 -10.07
C MET A 20 14.86 -5.05 -8.85
N GLY A 21 14.73 -5.72 -7.70
CA GLY A 21 15.54 -5.48 -6.51
C GLY A 21 14.87 -4.67 -5.41
N SER A 22 14.09 -5.33 -4.55
CA SER A 22 13.86 -4.82 -3.20
C SER A 22 13.70 -5.98 -2.24
N LYS A 23 14.64 -6.06 -1.29
CA LYS A 23 14.64 -6.97 -0.13
C LYS A 23 13.50 -6.60 0.86
N ILE A 24 12.31 -6.28 0.38
CA ILE A 24 11.14 -5.90 1.18
C ILE A 24 10.08 -6.97 0.95
N SER A 25 9.56 -7.55 2.03
CA SER A 25 8.52 -8.56 2.00
C SER A 25 7.21 -7.98 1.48
N LYS A 26 6.28 -8.88 1.14
CA LYS A 26 4.91 -8.49 0.83
C LYS A 26 4.33 -7.63 1.98
N PRO A 27 3.66 -6.50 1.67
CA PRO A 27 2.99 -5.68 2.68
C PRO A 27 1.87 -6.44 3.38
N GLU A 28 1.80 -6.31 4.70
CA GLU A 28 0.67 -6.72 5.52
C GLU A 28 -0.25 -5.52 5.69
N ILE A 29 -1.54 -5.67 5.36
CA ILE A 29 -2.50 -4.58 5.36
C ILE A 29 -3.76 -5.00 6.10
N THR A 30 -4.09 -4.27 7.17
CA THR A 30 -5.27 -4.51 8.00
C THR A 30 -6.22 -3.33 7.87
N SER A 31 -7.46 -3.58 7.44
CA SER A 31 -8.51 -2.57 7.42
C SER A 31 -9.00 -2.29 8.84
N MET A 32 -9.02 -1.02 9.22
CA MET A 32 -9.50 -0.54 10.51
C MET A 32 -10.77 0.31 10.33
N PRO A 33 -11.55 0.55 11.41
CA PRO A 33 -12.67 1.48 11.37
C PRO A 33 -12.26 2.89 10.90
N ASN A 34 -13.25 3.70 10.50
CA ASN A 34 -13.04 5.09 10.07
C ASN A 34 -12.10 5.21 8.85
N ASN A 35 -12.22 4.31 7.86
CA ASN A 35 -11.43 4.30 6.63
C ASN A 35 -9.92 4.41 6.89
N SER A 36 -9.47 3.71 7.94
CA SER A 36 -8.08 3.65 8.34
C SER A 36 -7.49 2.31 7.91
N PHE A 37 -6.23 2.29 7.51
CA PHE A 37 -5.54 1.06 7.11
C PHE A 37 -4.20 1.01 7.84
N GLU A 38 -3.99 -0.04 8.61
CA GLU A 38 -2.68 -0.35 9.16
C GLU A 38 -1.88 -1.09 8.09
N ILE A 39 -0.67 -0.61 7.83
CA ILE A 39 0.24 -1.15 6.82
C ILE A 39 1.56 -1.44 7.52
N SER A 40 2.03 -2.69 7.40
CA SER A 40 3.32 -3.13 7.92
C SER A 40 4.18 -3.70 6.80
N LEU A 41 5.42 -3.23 6.72
CA LEU A 41 6.44 -3.72 5.80
C LEU A 41 7.60 -4.32 6.59
N ARG A 42 8.13 -5.45 6.13
CA ARG A 42 9.36 -6.03 6.66
C ARG A 42 10.44 -6.05 5.60
N GLY A 43 11.54 -5.38 5.85
CA GLY A 43 12.77 -5.45 5.04
C GLY A 43 13.67 -6.61 5.46
N GLY A 44 14.62 -6.95 4.62
CA GLY A 44 15.79 -7.72 5.02
C GLY A 44 16.78 -6.86 5.81
N VAL A 45 17.77 -7.50 6.42
CA VAL A 45 18.80 -6.87 7.27
C VAL A 45 19.53 -5.70 6.58
N MET A 46 19.67 -5.77 5.25
CA MET A 46 20.36 -4.75 4.44
C MET A 46 19.43 -3.69 3.85
N THR A 47 18.13 -3.72 4.17
CA THR A 47 17.15 -2.79 3.60
C THR A 47 17.29 -1.42 4.26
N LYS A 48 17.51 -0.38 3.44
CA LYS A 48 17.56 0.99 3.93
C LYS A 48 16.19 1.44 4.43
N ARG A 49 16.20 2.21 5.51
CA ARG A 49 15.02 2.84 6.11
C ARG A 49 14.19 3.63 5.09
N GLU A 50 14.85 4.43 4.27
CA GLU A 50 14.21 5.24 3.22
C GLU A 50 13.49 4.39 2.19
N SER A 51 14.04 3.22 1.84
CA SER A 51 13.39 2.28 0.92
C SER A 51 12.12 1.69 1.52
N LEU A 52 12.12 1.35 2.82
CA LEU A 52 10.92 0.91 3.52
C LEU A 52 9.88 2.03 3.59
N GLN A 53 10.30 3.25 3.87
CA GLN A 53 9.40 4.39 3.93
C GLN A 53 8.77 4.69 2.55
N ALA A 54 9.58 4.68 1.49
CA ALA A 54 9.11 4.90 0.13
C ALA A 54 8.10 3.82 -0.30
N GLU A 55 8.37 2.55 -0.02
CA GLU A 55 7.45 1.46 -0.35
C GLU A 55 6.17 1.56 0.51
N TRP A 56 6.27 1.94 1.79
CA TRP A 56 5.10 2.09 2.65
C TRP A 56 4.17 3.20 2.14
N LEU A 57 4.76 4.35 1.77
CA LEU A 57 4.02 5.48 1.20
C LEU A 57 3.36 5.10 -0.13
N LYS A 58 4.05 4.31 -0.96
CA LYS A 58 3.49 3.80 -2.22
C LYS A 58 2.29 2.90 -1.96
N VAL A 59 2.39 1.92 -1.05
CA VAL A 59 1.27 1.03 -0.69
C VAL A 59 0.11 1.82 -0.08
N ALA A 60 0.40 2.77 0.82
CA ALA A 60 -0.62 3.63 1.43
C ALA A 60 -1.35 4.48 0.38
N THR A 61 -0.61 5.07 -0.55
CA THR A 61 -1.19 5.87 -1.65
C THR A 61 -2.04 5.01 -2.58
N GLN A 62 -1.61 3.78 -2.89
CA GLN A 62 -2.40 2.85 -3.69
C GLN A 62 -3.70 2.45 -2.99
N LYS A 63 -3.68 2.22 -1.67
CA LYS A 63 -4.90 1.92 -0.90
C LYS A 63 -5.87 3.08 -0.81
N CYS A 64 -5.35 4.30 -0.92
CA CYS A 64 -6.14 5.52 -0.89
C CYS A 64 -6.23 6.20 -2.25
N ALA A 65 -6.08 5.48 -3.36
CA ALA A 65 -6.07 6.05 -4.71
C ALA A 65 -7.34 6.86 -5.02
N ASP A 66 -8.49 6.37 -4.55
CA ASP A 66 -9.80 7.02 -4.73
C ASP A 66 -10.20 7.94 -3.55
N TYR A 67 -9.31 8.11 -2.57
CA TYR A 67 -9.58 8.78 -1.32
C TYR A 67 -8.64 9.98 -1.12
N GLU A 68 -9.04 10.92 -0.28
CA GLU A 68 -8.16 11.97 0.23
C GLU A 68 -7.41 11.43 1.46
N ILE A 69 -6.08 11.51 1.47
CA ILE A 69 -5.28 11.12 2.63
C ILE A 69 -5.37 12.23 3.68
N ILE A 70 -5.90 11.90 4.86
CA ILE A 70 -6.10 12.87 5.96
C ILE A 70 -5.12 12.69 7.12
N SER A 71 -4.53 11.50 7.29
CA SER A 71 -3.44 11.29 8.28
C SER A 71 -2.46 10.21 7.84
N ARG A 72 -1.19 10.39 8.21
CA ARG A 72 -0.07 9.47 7.99
C ARG A 72 0.69 9.31 9.30
N ASP A 73 0.32 8.32 10.09
CA ASP A 73 0.95 8.03 11.38
C ASP A 73 1.82 6.77 11.23
N PHE A 74 3.14 6.90 11.14
CA PHE A 74 4.03 5.74 11.06
C PHE A 74 5.04 5.72 12.20
N ALA A 75 5.29 4.52 12.73
CA ALA A 75 6.29 4.26 13.74
C ALA A 75 7.36 3.35 13.13
N LEU A 76 8.60 3.86 13.09
CA LEU A 76 9.74 3.02 12.81
C LEU A 76 10.12 2.26 14.06
N GLN A 77 10.05 0.94 13.99
CA GLN A 77 10.53 0.09 15.07
C GLN A 77 12.06 0.18 15.08
N TYR A 78 12.65 0.59 16.21
CA TYR A 78 14.08 0.86 16.32
C TYR A 78 14.96 -0.39 16.17
N ASP A 79 14.40 -1.58 16.39
CA ASP A 79 15.16 -2.84 16.48
C ASP A 79 14.98 -3.81 15.30
N MET A 80 14.17 -3.48 14.29
CA MET A 80 13.95 -4.34 13.11
C MET A 80 13.85 -3.52 11.84
N PRO A 81 14.15 -4.06 10.64
CA PRO A 81 13.83 -3.42 9.37
C PRO A 81 12.32 -3.45 9.10
N THR A 82 11.49 -3.27 10.12
CA THR A 82 10.03 -3.27 10.03
C THR A 82 9.52 -1.85 10.18
N LEU A 83 8.71 -1.44 9.23
CA LEU A 83 8.04 -0.15 9.23
C LEU A 83 6.55 -0.39 9.25
N SER A 84 5.90 0.04 10.33
CA SER A 84 4.47 -0.09 10.54
C SER A 84 3.85 1.29 10.70
N GLY A 85 2.65 1.47 10.18
CA GLY A 85 1.94 2.74 10.29
C GLY A 85 0.48 2.61 9.91
N VAL A 86 -0.29 3.63 10.25
CA VAL A 86 -1.70 3.76 9.92
C VAL A 86 -1.87 4.92 8.95
N ILE A 87 -2.54 4.64 7.84
CA ILE A 87 -3.01 5.64 6.89
C ILE A 87 -4.51 5.84 7.08
N LYS A 88 -4.96 7.09 7.26
CA LYS A 88 -6.39 7.43 7.34
C LYS A 88 -6.82 8.15 6.08
N CYS A 89 -7.92 7.71 5.49
CA CYS A 89 -8.36 8.20 4.19
C CYS A 89 -9.85 8.56 4.24
N LYS A 90 -10.23 9.66 3.59
CA LYS A 90 -11.62 10.11 3.50
C LYS A 90 -12.10 9.97 2.07
N LYS A 91 -13.31 9.46 1.88
CA LYS A 91 -13.89 9.39 0.54
C LYS A 91 -14.11 10.82 0.04
N LYS A 92 -13.69 11.09 -1.21
CA LYS A 92 -13.94 12.36 -1.88
C LYS A 92 -15.44 12.58 -2.10
#